data_AF-U5GNB4-F1
#
_entry.id   AF-U5GNB4-F1
#
_cell.length_a   1.000
_cell.length_b   1.000
_cell.length_c   1.000
_cell.angle_alpha   90.00
_cell.angle_beta   90.00
_cell.angle_gamma   90.00
#
_symmetry.space_group_name_H-M   'P 1'
#
loop_
_entity.id
_entity.type
_entity.pdbx_description
1 polymer ?
#
loop_
_entity_poly.entity_id
_entity_poly.type
_entity_poly.pdbx_seq_one_letter_code
_entity_poly.pdbx_strand_id
1 'polypeptide(L)'
;AAVYDEPENCLRLECAPYQVIHSQKDSEIRCYRMATWVSTSPIYSPLLQGCSCLFAYIQGNNDQAANINMTAPVRVDMFPSTGSSHNTTLIMHLYWPPKHQFNPHPPPPPNQARPMKLPKHRYAALKRFGGFMNDSNIHEQVLTLKKASRAPLGDHQ
;
A
#
# COMPACT_ATOMS: atom_id res chain seq x y z
N ALA A 1 -18.52 -19.95 -1.28
CA ALA A 1 -17.31 -19.29 -0.75
C ALA A 1 -17.11 -18.02 -1.56
N ALA A 2 -16.92 -16.86 -0.94
CA ALA A 2 -16.57 -15.65 -1.69
C ALA A 2 -15.13 -15.87 -2.17
N VAL A 3 -14.98 -16.19 -3.45
CA VAL A 3 -13.68 -16.12 -4.13
C VAL A 3 -13.29 -14.65 -4.08
N TYR A 4 -12.07 -14.35 -3.62
CA TYR A 4 -11.56 -12.99 -3.70
C TYR A 4 -11.41 -12.63 -5.18
N ASP A 5 -12.39 -11.93 -5.74
CA ASP A 5 -12.31 -11.42 -7.09
C ASP A 5 -11.14 -10.45 -7.23
N GLU A 6 -10.70 -10.23 -8.47
CA GLU A 6 -9.69 -9.23 -8.76
C GLU A 6 -10.13 -7.87 -8.21
N PRO A 7 -9.28 -7.14 -7.46
CA PRO A 7 -9.62 -5.82 -6.95
C PRO A 7 -10.05 -4.88 -8.08
N GLU A 8 -11.17 -4.17 -7.91
CA GLU A 8 -11.74 -3.30 -8.97
C GLU A 8 -10.75 -2.27 -9.52
N ASN A 9 -9.86 -1.77 -8.67
CA ASN A 9 -8.79 -0.86 -9.09
C ASN A 9 -7.79 -1.50 -10.05
N CYS A 10 -7.52 -2.80 -9.92
CA CYS A 10 -6.64 -3.55 -10.82
C CYS A 10 -7.30 -3.85 -12.18
N LEU A 11 -8.63 -3.77 -12.28
CA LEU A 11 -9.34 -3.88 -13.56
C LEU A 11 -9.11 -2.65 -14.46
N ARG A 12 -8.70 -1.52 -13.89
CA ARG A 12 -8.56 -0.23 -14.60
C ARG A 12 -7.14 0.33 -14.60
N LEU A 13 -6.31 -0.07 -13.64
CA LEU A 13 -4.96 0.45 -13.44
C LEU A 13 -3.96 -0.71 -13.36
N GLU A 14 -2.74 -0.46 -13.79
CA GLU A 14 -1.65 -1.40 -13.59
C GLU A 14 -1.43 -1.63 -12.09
N CYS A 15 -1.40 -2.90 -11.66
CA CYS A 15 -1.30 -3.27 -10.26
C CYS A 15 0.04 -3.90 -9.87
N ALA A 16 0.44 -3.68 -8.62
CA ALA A 16 1.54 -4.44 -8.03
C ALA A 16 1.21 -5.94 -7.98
N PRO A 17 2.01 -6.82 -8.60
CA PRO A 17 1.67 -8.24 -8.73
C PRO A 17 1.79 -8.95 -7.38
N TYR A 18 0.86 -9.89 -7.16
CA TYR A 18 0.86 -10.76 -5.99
C TYR A 18 0.33 -12.15 -6.35
N GLN A 19 0.60 -13.11 -5.48
CA GLN A 19 0.04 -14.45 -5.52
C GLN A 19 -0.80 -14.69 -4.27
N VAL A 20 -2.00 -15.23 -4.43
CA VAL A 20 -2.83 -15.65 -3.30
C VAL A 20 -2.35 -17.03 -2.85
N ILE A 21 -1.94 -17.13 -1.59
CA ILE A 21 -1.40 -18.35 -0.99
C ILE A 21 -2.49 -19.11 -0.24
N HIS A 22 -3.39 -18.37 0.41
CA HIS A 22 -4.51 -18.93 1.15
C HIS A 22 -5.66 -17.94 1.16
N SER A 23 -6.89 -18.43 1.08
CA SER A 23 -8.10 -17.61 1.13
C SER A 23 -9.10 -18.20 2.11
N GLN A 24 -9.69 -17.33 2.92
CA GLN A 24 -10.79 -17.62 3.82
C GLN A 24 -11.94 -16.66 3.50
N LYS A 25 -13.08 -16.81 4.19
CA LYS A 25 -14.28 -16.00 3.95
C LYS A 25 -14.01 -14.49 3.98
N ASP A 26 -13.25 -14.02 4.97
CA ASP A 26 -13.04 -12.59 5.23
C ASP A 26 -11.56 -12.18 5.28
N SER A 27 -10.65 -13.08 4.89
CA SER A 27 -9.22 -12.75 4.77
C SER A 27 -8.48 -13.59 3.74
N GLU A 28 -7.36 -13.08 3.24
CA GLU A 28 -6.45 -13.82 2.37
C GLU A 28 -4.99 -13.58 2.74
N ILE A 29 -4.14 -14.56 2.49
CA ILE A 29 -2.68 -14.44 2.57
C ILE A 29 -2.15 -14.24 1.17
N ARG A 30 -1.43 -13.14 0.95
CA ARG A 30 -0.78 -12.84 -0.33
C ARG A 30 0.73 -12.89 -0.20
N CYS A 31 1.40 -13.36 -1.24
CA CYS A 31 2.83 -13.27 -1.44
C CYS A 31 3.14 -12.20 -2.49
N TYR A 32 4.02 -11.27 -2.14
CA TYR A 32 4.45 -10.16 -2.97
C TYR A 32 5.92 -10.31 -3.34
N ARG A 33 6.24 -10.02 -4.61
CA ARG A 33 7.63 -9.90 -5.07
C ARG A 33 8.17 -8.53 -4.71
N MET A 34 9.48 -8.45 -4.51
CA MET A 34 10.16 -7.18 -4.35
C MET A 34 10.07 -6.37 -5.64
N ALA A 35 9.68 -5.10 -5.53
CA ALA A 35 9.53 -4.18 -6.64
C ALA A 35 9.92 -2.76 -6.23
N THR A 36 10.10 -1.86 -7.20
CA THR A 36 10.28 -0.44 -6.92
C THR A 36 8.93 0.23 -6.70
N TRP A 37 8.90 1.10 -5.69
CA TRP A 37 7.81 1.98 -5.33
C TRP A 37 8.37 3.38 -5.14
N VAL A 38 7.54 4.40 -5.33
CA VAL A 38 7.86 5.77 -4.92
C VAL A 38 7.17 6.03 -3.60
N SER A 39 7.97 6.41 -2.60
CA SER A 39 7.55 6.57 -1.22
C SER A 39 7.61 8.02 -0.81
N THR A 40 6.61 8.55 -0.12
CA THR A 40 6.68 9.89 0.45
C THR A 40 7.74 9.96 1.56
N SER A 41 8.18 11.17 1.89
CA SER A 41 8.72 11.42 3.23
C SER A 41 7.67 11.10 4.30
N PRO A 42 8.07 10.84 5.57
CA PRO A 42 7.13 10.69 6.66
C PRO A 42 6.19 11.90 6.74
N ILE A 43 4.89 11.64 6.70
CA ILE A 43 3.85 12.66 6.88
C ILE A 43 3.13 12.41 8.19
N TYR A 44 2.64 13.48 8.79
CA TYR A 44 1.70 13.41 9.91
C TYR A 44 0.30 13.58 9.33
N SER A 45 -0.69 12.85 9.85
CA SER A 45 -2.10 12.91 9.41
C SER A 45 -2.50 14.37 9.07
N PRO A 46 -3.13 14.63 7.89
CA PRO A 46 -4.00 13.71 7.14
C PRO A 46 -3.37 12.94 5.95
N LEU A 47 -3.95 11.77 5.66
CA LEU A 47 -3.67 10.93 4.49
C LEU A 47 -3.63 11.73 3.17
N LEU A 48 -4.52 12.72 3.03
CA LEU A 48 -4.63 13.54 1.82
C LEU A 48 -3.31 14.22 1.44
N GLN A 49 -2.49 14.62 2.42
CA GLN A 49 -1.20 15.26 2.16
C GLN A 49 -0.25 14.33 1.37
N GLY A 50 -0.21 13.05 1.73
CA GLY A 50 0.62 12.06 1.06
C GLY A 50 0.15 11.74 -0.35
N CYS A 51 -1.18 11.62 -0.52
CA CYS A 51 -1.78 11.39 -1.83
C CYS A 51 -1.46 12.55 -2.78
N SER A 52 -1.59 13.80 -2.34
CA SER A 52 -1.26 14.99 -3.14
C SER A 52 0.22 15.03 -3.51
N CYS A 53 1.11 14.66 -2.59
CA CYS A 53 2.56 14.60 -2.86
C CYS A 53 2.88 13.57 -3.97
N LEU A 54 2.38 12.35 -3.86
CA LEU A 54 2.58 11.32 -4.88
C LEU A 54 1.94 11.69 -6.21
N PHE A 55 0.75 12.30 -6.18
CA PHE A 55 0.05 12.75 -7.38
C PHE A 55 0.84 13.85 -8.12
N ALA A 56 1.29 14.88 -7.41
CA ALA A 56 2.11 15.94 -8.01
C ALA A 56 3.36 15.36 -8.69
N TYR A 57 4.03 14.42 -8.01
CA TYR A 57 5.23 13.76 -8.54
C TYR A 57 4.96 13.03 -9.86
N ILE A 58 3.88 12.25 -9.96
CA ILE A 58 3.54 11.55 -11.21
C ILE A 58 2.97 12.47 -12.31
N GLN A 59 2.55 13.69 -11.96
CA GLN A 59 2.09 14.72 -12.90
C GLN A 59 3.21 15.68 -13.33
N GLY A 60 4.48 15.25 -13.21
CA GLY A 60 5.62 16.03 -13.70
C GLY A 60 6.34 16.87 -12.65
N ASN A 61 5.96 16.84 -11.37
CA ASN A 61 6.79 17.42 -10.31
C ASN A 61 7.94 16.47 -9.94
N ASN A 62 8.83 16.24 -10.90
CA ASN A 62 10.05 15.44 -10.82
C ASN A 62 11.11 16.05 -11.72
N ASP A 63 12.37 15.68 -11.53
CA ASP A 63 13.51 16.34 -12.19
C ASP A 63 13.53 16.22 -13.73
N GLN A 64 12.64 15.42 -14.30
CA GLN A 64 12.51 15.21 -15.75
C GLN A 64 11.21 15.78 -16.32
N ALA A 65 10.38 16.45 -15.51
CA ALA A 65 9.03 16.89 -15.88
C ALA A 65 8.16 15.78 -16.50
N ALA A 66 8.43 14.53 -16.12
CA ALA A 66 7.85 13.35 -16.76
C ALA A 66 6.47 13.05 -16.18
N ASN A 67 5.49 12.79 -17.05
CA ASN A 67 4.21 12.24 -16.66
C ASN A 67 4.31 10.72 -16.52
N ILE A 68 3.92 10.20 -15.36
CA ILE A 68 4.00 8.79 -15.01
C ILE A 68 2.58 8.28 -14.80
N ASN A 69 2.26 7.12 -15.40
CA ASN A 69 0.94 6.53 -15.25
C ASN A 69 0.65 6.16 -13.80
N MET A 70 -0.58 6.47 -13.35
CA MET A 70 -1.07 6.03 -12.04
C MET A 70 -1.14 4.50 -12.00
N THR A 71 -0.76 3.94 -10.86
CA THR A 71 -0.86 2.50 -10.58
C THR A 71 -1.69 2.26 -9.33
N ALA A 72 -2.04 1.01 -9.08
CA ALA A 72 -2.82 0.61 -7.93
C ALA A 72 -2.19 -0.58 -7.16
N PRO A 73 -2.55 -0.75 -5.87
CA PRO A 73 -3.11 0.27 -4.99
C PRO A 73 -2.04 1.28 -4.53
N VAL A 74 -2.47 2.39 -3.93
CA VAL A 74 -1.60 3.16 -3.03
C VAL A 74 -1.49 2.39 -1.72
N ARG A 75 -0.26 2.05 -1.33
CA ARG A 75 0.00 1.38 -0.04
C ARG A 75 0.36 2.43 1.01
N VAL A 76 -0.17 2.28 2.22
CA VAL A 76 0.14 3.17 3.36
C VAL A 76 0.73 2.34 4.49
N ASP A 77 1.98 2.64 4.85
CA ASP A 77 2.62 2.13 6.06
C ASP A 77 2.31 3.10 7.21
N MET A 78 1.75 2.56 8.30
CA MET A 78 1.32 3.33 9.47
C MET A 78 2.21 3.02 10.67
N PHE A 79 2.74 4.07 11.30
CA PHE A 79 3.60 4.00 12.47
C PHE A 79 2.92 4.76 13.62
N PRO A 80 2.22 4.06 14.53
CA PRO A 80 1.65 4.68 15.72
C PRO A 80 2.77 5.25 16.60
N SER A 81 2.59 6.47 17.11
CA SER A 81 3.48 6.98 18.16
C SER A 81 3.43 6.08 19.39
N THR A 82 4.60 5.82 19.97
CA THR A 82 4.74 5.01 21.20
C THR A 82 4.64 5.86 22.48
N GLY A 83 4.24 7.14 22.38
CA GLY A 83 4.19 8.09 23.49
C GLY A 83 2.83 8.75 23.70
N SER A 84 2.79 9.82 24.51
CA SER A 84 1.57 10.59 24.82
C SER A 84 1.00 11.39 23.64
N SER A 85 1.72 11.47 22.53
CA SER A 85 1.21 12.09 21.31
C SER A 85 0.31 11.10 20.56
N HIS A 86 -0.93 11.50 20.27
CA HIS A 86 -1.86 10.75 19.43
C HIS A 86 -1.50 10.80 17.92
N ASN A 87 -0.27 11.17 17.58
CA ASN A 87 0.14 11.36 16.20
C ASN A 87 0.51 10.01 15.58
N THR A 88 -0.07 9.71 14.43
CA THR A 88 0.35 8.58 13.58
C THR A 88 1.21 9.12 12.46
N THR A 89 2.42 8.57 12.33
CA THR A 89 3.27 8.84 11.18
C THR A 89 2.93 7.89 10.06
N LEU A 90 2.79 8.41 8.85
CA LEU A 90 2.40 7.67 7.66
C LEU A 90 3.50 7.76 6.61
N ILE A 91 3.69 6.68 5.87
CA ILE A 91 4.49 6.68 4.64
C ILE A 91 3.62 6.08 3.55
N MET A 92 3.41 6.82 2.47
CA MET A 92 2.63 6.35 1.33
C MET A 92 3.55 5.87 0.22
N HIS A 93 3.10 4.84 -0.49
CA HIS A 93 3.85 4.19 -1.55
C HIS A 93 2.98 4.03 -2.78
N LEU A 94 3.46 4.51 -3.92
CA LEU A 94 2.87 4.25 -5.23
C LEU A 94 3.73 3.24 -5.99
N TYR A 95 3.09 2.23 -6.58
CA TYR A 95 3.80 1.19 -7.33
C TYR A 95 4.41 1.77 -8.60
N TRP A 96 5.66 1.47 -8.89
CA TRP A 96 6.25 1.96 -10.13
C TRP A 96 5.74 1.17 -11.34
N PRO A 97 5.35 1.82 -12.45
CA PRO A 97 4.79 1.13 -13.61
C PRO A 97 5.64 -0.08 -14.05
N PRO A 98 5.04 -1.25 -14.33
CA PRO A 98 5.76 -2.49 -14.62
C PRO A 98 6.83 -2.33 -15.71
N LYS A 99 6.50 -1.59 -16.78
CA LYS A 99 7.38 -1.36 -17.93
C LYS A 99 8.66 -0.59 -17.58
N HIS A 100 8.67 0.10 -16.45
CA HIS A 100 9.77 0.97 -16.02
C HIS A 100 10.42 0.50 -14.71
N GLN A 101 10.06 -0.67 -14.19
CA GLN A 101 10.59 -1.20 -12.92
C GLN A 101 12.12 -1.32 -12.84
N PHE A 102 12.78 -1.40 -13.99
CA PHE A 102 14.23 -1.52 -14.13
C PHE A 102 14.90 -0.28 -14.76
N ASN A 103 14.11 0.73 -15.13
CA ASN A 103 14.62 1.97 -15.72
C ASN A 103 15.00 2.97 -14.62
N PRO A 104 15.85 3.97 -14.94
CA PRO A 104 16.08 5.07 -14.02
C PRO A 104 14.76 5.78 -13.68
N HIS A 105 14.49 5.88 -12.39
CA HIS A 105 13.33 6.57 -11.84
C HIS A 105 13.66 8.06 -11.81
N PRO A 106 12.87 8.96 -12.41
CA PRO A 106 13.05 10.39 -12.28
C PRO A 106 13.15 10.73 -10.79
N PRO A 107 14.25 11.34 -10.34
CA PRO A 107 14.37 11.71 -8.95
C PRO A 107 13.20 12.64 -8.59
N PRO A 108 12.50 12.37 -7.48
CA PRO A 108 11.58 13.35 -6.92
C PRO A 108 12.35 14.55 -6.37
N PRO A 109 11.68 15.71 -6.23
CA PRO A 109 12.27 16.85 -5.55
C PRO A 109 12.77 16.45 -4.15
N PRO A 110 13.90 17.02 -3.68
CA PRO A 110 14.44 16.70 -2.37
C PRO A 110 13.36 16.78 -1.28
N ASN A 111 13.37 15.80 -0.37
CA ASN A 111 12.49 15.74 0.80
C ASN A 111 10.99 15.51 0.52
N GLN A 112 10.53 15.29 -0.72
CA GLN A 112 9.11 15.03 -1.01
C GLN A 112 8.80 13.54 -1.12
N ALA A 113 9.56 12.83 -1.93
CA ALA A 113 9.42 11.39 -2.12
C ALA A 113 10.80 10.75 -2.38
N ARG A 114 10.86 9.42 -2.49
CA ARG A 114 12.04 8.68 -2.89
C ARG A 114 11.69 7.28 -3.40
N PRO A 115 12.42 6.75 -4.40
CA PRO A 115 12.33 5.35 -4.77
C PRO A 115 12.70 4.42 -3.60
N MET A 116 11.96 3.34 -3.42
CA MET A 116 12.22 2.28 -2.43
C MET A 116 11.92 0.90 -3.01
N LYS A 117 12.65 -0.11 -2.54
CA LYS A 117 12.36 -1.53 -2.81
C LYS A 117 11.46 -2.08 -1.70
N LEU A 118 10.28 -2.57 -2.07
CA LEU A 118 9.28 -3.14 -1.15
C LEU A 118 8.64 -4.40 -1.74
N PRO A 119 8.10 -5.31 -0.91
CA PRO A 119 8.09 -5.27 0.55
C PRO A 119 9.33 -5.92 1.21
N LYS A 120 9.59 -5.58 2.48
CA LYS A 120 10.63 -6.25 3.31
C LYS A 120 10.23 -7.69 3.68
N HIS A 121 8.93 -7.93 3.90
CA HIS A 121 8.36 -9.25 4.13
C HIS A 121 7.47 -9.63 2.94
N ARG A 122 7.66 -10.83 2.40
CA ARG A 122 6.96 -11.25 1.19
C ARG A 122 5.49 -11.60 1.45
N TYR A 123 5.16 -12.10 2.63
CA TYR A 123 3.81 -12.54 2.98
C TYR A 123 3.08 -11.47 3.78
N ALA A 124 1.81 -11.24 3.44
CA ALA A 124 0.92 -10.37 4.18
C ALA A 124 -0.46 -11.02 4.30
N ALA A 125 -1.10 -10.87 5.46
CA ALA A 125 -2.53 -11.13 5.61
C ALA A 125 -3.31 -9.89 5.21
N LEU A 126 -4.41 -10.06 4.49
CA LEU A 126 -5.26 -8.99 4.00
C LEU A 126 -6.70 -9.21 4.41
N LYS A 127 -7.38 -8.11 4.71
CA LYS A 127 -8.83 -8.03 4.85
C LYS A 127 -9.30 -6.87 3.98
N ARG A 128 -10.29 -7.13 3.12
CA ARG A 128 -10.98 -6.08 2.35
C ARG A 128 -12.20 -5.63 3.16
N PHE A 129 -12.50 -4.34 3.13
CA PHE A 129 -13.67 -3.75 3.77
C PHE A 129 -14.23 -2.64 2.88
N GLY A 130 -15.53 -2.40 2.98
CA GLY A 130 -16.22 -1.37 2.19
C GLY A 130 -16.04 0.03 2.77
N GLY A 131 -16.32 1.04 1.95
CA GLY A 131 -16.21 2.46 2.33
C GLY A 131 -14.78 3.01 2.23
N PHE A 132 -14.61 4.28 2.58
CA PHE A 132 -13.32 4.97 2.55
C PHE A 132 -12.53 4.74 3.83
N MET A 133 -11.23 4.49 3.70
CA MET A 133 -10.31 4.46 4.84
C MET A 133 -10.17 5.86 5.46
N ASN A 134 -10.28 5.95 6.78
CA ASN A 134 -10.02 7.16 7.54
C ASN A 134 -9.45 6.82 8.93
N ASP A 135 -8.99 7.85 9.65
CA ASP A 135 -8.36 7.70 10.95
C ASP A 135 -9.29 7.04 12.00
N SER A 136 -10.61 7.17 11.84
CA SER A 136 -11.60 6.60 12.76
C SER A 136 -11.85 5.10 12.53
N ASN A 137 -11.76 4.60 11.29
CA ASN A 137 -12.11 3.20 10.98
C ASN A 137 -10.90 2.27 10.83
N ILE A 138 -9.72 2.79 10.50
CA ILE A 138 -8.58 1.94 10.16
C ILE A 138 -8.11 1.08 11.33
N HIS A 139 -8.19 1.62 12.55
CA HIS A 139 -7.79 0.90 13.77
C HIS A 139 -8.64 -0.37 14.00
N GLU A 140 -9.96 -0.27 13.84
CA GLU A 140 -10.87 -1.41 14.01
C GLU A 140 -10.61 -2.50 12.96
N GLN A 141 -10.35 -2.11 11.71
CA GLN A 141 -10.06 -3.05 10.63
C GLN A 141 -8.74 -3.80 10.89
N VAL A 142 -7.71 -3.10 11.38
CA VAL A 142 -6.42 -3.70 11.77
C VAL A 142 -6.59 -4.69 12.92
N LEU A 143 -7.37 -4.32 13.95
CA LEU A 143 -7.64 -5.23 15.08
C LEU A 143 -8.37 -6.49 14.62
N THR A 144 -9.36 -6.35 13.74
CA THR A 144 -10.13 -7.49 13.23
C THR A 144 -9.24 -8.43 12.41
N LEU A 145 -8.38 -7.88 11.56
CA LEU A 145 -7.41 -8.67 10.79
C LEU A 145 -6.43 -9.41 11.70
N LYS A 146 -5.88 -8.75 12.73
CA LYS A 146 -4.97 -9.38 13.70
C LYS A 146 -5.62 -10.54 14.46
N LYS A 147 -6.91 -10.42 14.79
CA LYS A 147 -7.67 -11.51 15.44
C LYS A 147 -7.84 -12.68 14.48
N ALA A 148 -8.24 -12.42 13.23
CA ALA A 148 -8.39 -13.46 12.21
C ALA A 148 -7.07 -14.20 11.92
N SER A 149 -5.94 -13.47 11.86
CA SER A 149 -4.63 -14.06 11.60
C SER A 149 -4.02 -14.84 12.77
N ARG A 150 -4.58 -14.73 13.98
CA ARG A 150 -4.13 -15.44 15.19
C ARG A 150 -4.98 -16.67 15.52
N ALA A 151 -6.14 -16.81 14.89
CA ALA A 151 -6.92 -18.04 15.01
C ALA A 151 -6.07 -19.20 14.46
N PRO A 152 -5.97 -20.35 15.16
CA PRO A 152 -5.34 -21.52 14.60
C PRO A 152 -5.97 -21.80 13.24
N LEU A 153 -5.15 -22.09 12.22
CA LEU A 153 -5.64 -22.76 11.02
C LEU A 153 -6.25 -24.06 11.52
N GLY A 154 -7.58 -24.07 11.67
CA GLY A 154 -8.29 -25.24 12.19
C GLY A 154 -7.92 -26.44 11.33
N ASP A 155 -7.55 -27.53 12.01
CA ASP A 155 -7.39 -28.84 11.39
C ASP A 155 -8.69 -29.18 10.65
N HIS A 156 -8.69 -28.98 9.33
CA HIS A 156 -9.66 -29.61 8.46
C HIS A 156 -9.09 -30.98 8.11
N GLN A 157 -9.48 -31.94 8.95
CA GLN A 157 -9.38 -33.38 8.72
C GLN A 157 -10.17 -33.81 7.49
#